data_AF-A0A523BKK4-F1
#
_entry.id   AF-A0A523BKK4-F1
#
_cell.length_a   1.000
_cell.length_b   1.000
_cell.length_c   1.000
_cell.angle_alpha   90.00
_cell.angle_beta   90.00
_cell.angle_gamma   90.00
#
_symmetry.space_group_name_H-M   'P 1'
#
loop_
_entity.id
_entity.type
_entity.pdbx_description
1 polymer ?
#
loop_
_entity_poly.entity_id
_entity_poly.type
_entity_poly.pdbx_seq_one_letter_code
_entity_poly.pdbx_strand_id
1 'polypeptide(L)'
;EIIILVIAVALALLIFSPISGYIFGSLGRTSTVGGAAQIQVLNAQWVDDTQKTLKIDIKNLGPGTITFSSTPENDFKVYVDGTSYTVNGVKKGDTAVTSTDTWGKDEVVTVGCSPPSSGTFDATKQHSIVVYGPGNTQAQYLYYPSG
;
A
#
# COMPACT_ATOMS: atom_id res chain seq x y z
N GLU A 1 -42.84 38.33 -3.98
CA GLU A 1 -41.78 37.63 -4.73
C GLU A 1 -40.52 37.39 -3.88
N ILE A 2 -39.96 38.44 -3.27
CA ILE A 2 -38.72 38.36 -2.46
C ILE A 2 -38.84 37.38 -1.27
N ILE A 3 -39.99 37.31 -0.61
CA ILE A 3 -40.21 36.43 0.56
C ILE A 3 -40.03 34.95 0.19
N ILE A 4 -40.53 34.53 -0.96
CA ILE A 4 -40.43 33.13 -1.42
C ILE A 4 -38.98 32.79 -1.74
N LEU A 5 -38.23 33.73 -2.34
CA LEU A 5 -36.81 33.57 -2.63
C LEU A 5 -35.98 33.39 -1.35
N VAL A 6 -36.21 34.24 -0.34
CA VAL A 6 -35.48 34.17 0.93
C VAL A 6 -35.77 32.85 1.67
N ILE A 7 -37.01 32.37 1.64
CA ILE A 7 -37.38 31.09 2.24
C ILE A 7 -36.71 29.91 1.51
N ALA A 8 -36.64 29.95 0.18
CA ALA A 8 -35.97 28.92 -0.60
C ALA A 8 -34.46 28.83 -0.29
N VAL A 9 -33.79 29.97 -0.17
CA VAL A 9 -32.36 30.02 0.20
C VAL A 9 -32.14 29.53 1.64
N ALA A 10 -32.99 29.94 2.57
CA ALA A 10 -32.91 29.49 3.96
C ALA A 10 -33.09 27.97 4.08
N LEU A 11 -34.10 27.40 3.40
CA LEU A 11 -34.35 25.95 3.36
C LEU A 11 -33.17 25.18 2.75
N ALA A 12 -32.58 25.69 1.67
CA ALA A 12 -31.42 25.07 1.05
C ALA A 12 -30.25 24.99 2.05
N LEU A 13 -29.91 26.10 2.72
CA LEU A 13 -28.81 26.14 3.70
C LEU A 13 -29.08 25.24 4.92
N LEU A 14 -30.35 25.12 5.34
CA LEU A 14 -30.76 24.27 6.46
C LEU A 14 -30.59 22.77 6.15
N ILE A 15 -30.74 22.39 4.89
CA ILE A 15 -30.55 21.01 4.42
C ILE A 15 -29.07 20.73 4.10
N PHE A 16 -28.34 21.69 3.52
CA PHE A 16 -26.93 21.51 3.17
C PHE A 16 -26.02 21.37 4.40
N SER A 17 -26.33 22.05 5.51
CA SER A 17 -25.48 22.00 6.72
C SER A 17 -25.39 20.61 7.36
N PRO A 18 -26.50 19.89 7.66
CA PRO A 18 -26.45 18.53 8.18
C PRO A 18 -25.90 17.51 7.18
N ILE A 19 -26.20 17.67 5.88
CA ILE A 19 -25.74 16.75 4.83
C ILE A 19 -24.22 16.82 4.66
N SER A 20 -23.63 18.03 4.65
CA SER A 20 -22.18 18.18 4.61
C SER A 20 -21.52 17.55 5.83
N GLY A 21 -22.05 17.77 7.04
CA GLY A 21 -21.53 17.12 8.25
C GLY A 21 -21.60 15.59 8.21
N TYR A 22 -22.69 15.03 7.68
CA TYR A 22 -22.85 13.58 7.53
C TYR A 22 -21.91 13.00 6.46
N ILE A 23 -21.75 13.66 5.31
CA ILE A 23 -20.88 13.19 4.21
C ILE A 23 -19.41 13.29 4.60
N PHE A 24 -18.95 14.43 5.13
CA PHE A 24 -17.55 14.58 5.55
C PHE A 24 -17.25 13.78 6.82
N GLY A 25 -18.22 13.65 7.73
CA GLY A 25 -18.10 12.79 8.90
C GLY A 25 -18.05 11.31 8.55
N SER A 26 -18.85 10.83 7.59
CA SER A 26 -18.84 9.44 7.13
C SER A 26 -17.62 9.12 6.26
N LEU A 27 -17.16 10.03 5.41
CA LEU A 27 -15.90 9.88 4.65
C LEU A 27 -14.67 9.84 5.57
N GLY A 28 -14.59 10.76 6.56
CA GLY A 28 -13.54 10.72 7.59
C GLY A 28 -13.59 9.44 8.43
N ARG A 29 -14.79 8.89 8.64
CA ARG A 29 -14.97 7.59 9.31
C ARG A 29 -14.62 6.41 8.41
N THR A 30 -14.79 6.46 7.09
CA THR A 30 -14.28 5.36 6.23
C THR A 30 -12.76 5.25 6.25
N SER A 31 -12.04 6.37 6.43
CA SER A 31 -10.58 6.35 6.64
C SER A 31 -10.15 5.97 8.05
N THR A 32 -10.96 6.23 9.09
CA THR A 32 -10.54 6.05 10.50
C THR A 32 -11.22 4.86 11.22
N VAL A 33 -12.45 4.50 10.85
CA VAL A 33 -13.20 3.34 11.40
C VAL A 33 -13.49 2.25 10.35
N GLY A 34 -13.29 2.53 9.06
CA GLY A 34 -13.21 1.50 8.01
C GLY A 34 -11.80 0.86 7.92
N GLY A 35 -10.79 1.54 8.46
CA GLY A 35 -9.50 0.99 8.85
C GLY A 35 -8.79 0.12 7.81
N ALA A 36 -8.96 0.40 6.51
CA ALA A 36 -8.23 -0.31 5.48
C ALA A 36 -6.75 -0.14 5.78
N ALA A 37 -6.06 -1.25 6.02
CA ALA A 37 -4.61 -1.23 6.17
C ALA A 37 -4.03 -0.53 4.94
N GLN A 38 -3.06 0.33 5.15
CA GLN A 38 -2.36 1.01 4.07
C GLN A 38 -0.89 0.66 4.14
N ILE A 39 -0.29 0.44 2.97
CA ILE A 39 1.14 0.19 2.86
C ILE A 39 1.76 1.23 1.94
N GLN A 40 3.03 1.51 2.14
CA GLN A 40 3.83 2.36 1.27
C GLN A 40 5.15 1.68 0.99
N VAL A 41 5.54 1.61 -0.28
CA VAL A 41 6.90 1.24 -0.64
C VAL A 41 7.81 2.45 -0.39
N LEU A 42 8.78 2.29 0.50
CA LEU A 42 9.77 3.32 0.82
C LEU A 42 10.93 3.31 -0.16
N ASN A 43 11.36 2.11 -0.53
CA ASN A 43 12.52 1.89 -1.36
C ASN A 43 12.39 0.57 -2.12
N ALA A 44 12.99 0.52 -3.30
CA ALA A 44 13.18 -0.70 -4.07
C ALA A 44 14.61 -0.69 -4.60
N GLN A 45 15.37 -1.74 -4.29
CA GLN A 45 16.78 -1.86 -4.64
C GLN A 45 17.04 -3.20 -5.31
N TRP A 46 17.79 -3.16 -6.41
CA TRP A 46 18.38 -4.33 -7.02
C TRP A 46 19.66 -4.72 -6.28
N VAL A 47 19.75 -5.96 -5.80
CA VAL A 47 20.83 -6.40 -4.89
C VAL A 47 21.92 -7.20 -5.61
N ASP A 48 21.58 -7.98 -6.64
CA ASP A 48 22.58 -8.83 -7.32
C ASP A 48 22.13 -9.17 -8.76
N ASP A 49 23.03 -8.96 -9.73
CA ASP A 49 22.85 -9.36 -11.14
C ASP A 49 22.91 -10.89 -11.33
N THR A 50 23.53 -11.61 -10.39
CA THR A 50 23.71 -13.06 -10.45
C THR A 50 22.50 -13.81 -9.94
N GLN A 51 21.98 -13.45 -8.76
CA GLN A 51 20.76 -14.03 -8.18
C GLN A 51 19.46 -13.33 -8.60
N LYS A 52 19.58 -12.20 -9.30
CA LYS A 52 18.45 -11.40 -9.79
C LYS A 52 17.45 -11.08 -8.70
N THR A 53 17.91 -10.59 -7.55
CA THR A 53 17.02 -10.31 -6.40
C THR A 53 16.70 -8.82 -6.27
N LEU A 54 15.40 -8.53 -6.22
CA LEU A 54 14.84 -7.23 -5.91
C LEU A 54 14.45 -7.20 -4.44
N LYS A 55 14.96 -6.21 -3.71
CA LYS A 55 14.63 -5.91 -2.32
C LYS A 55 13.66 -4.73 -2.29
N ILE A 56 12.53 -4.88 -1.61
CA ILE A 56 11.51 -3.83 -1.48
C ILE A 56 11.27 -3.58 0.00
N ASP A 57 11.48 -2.35 0.46
CA ASP A 57 11.19 -1.95 1.83
C ASP A 57 9.80 -1.31 1.87
N ILE A 58 8.91 -1.88 2.68
CA ILE A 58 7.50 -1.53 2.73
C ILE A 58 7.15 -1.11 4.15
N LYS A 59 6.48 0.03 4.31
CA LYS A 59 6.02 0.59 5.58
C LYS A 59 4.51 0.41 5.74
N ASN A 60 4.05 -0.01 6.92
CA ASN A 60 2.64 -0.02 7.27
C ASN A 60 2.22 1.38 7.73
N LEU A 61 1.29 2.01 7.03
CA LEU A 61 0.77 3.34 7.37
C LEU A 61 -0.40 3.28 8.36
N GLY A 62 -0.89 2.07 8.67
CA GLY A 62 -1.95 1.82 9.63
C GLY A 62 -3.35 1.83 9.00
N PRO A 63 -4.40 2.02 9.81
CA PRO A 63 -4.38 2.40 11.23
C PRO A 63 -4.10 1.24 12.21
N GLY A 64 -4.00 0.00 11.73
CA GLY A 64 -3.85 -1.20 12.57
C GLY A 64 -2.57 -2.00 12.34
N THR A 65 -2.41 -3.05 13.14
CA THR A 65 -1.36 -4.05 13.00
C THR A 65 -1.79 -5.12 12.02
N ILE A 66 -0.93 -5.44 11.05
CA ILE A 66 -1.17 -6.51 10.08
C ILE A 66 -0.55 -7.81 10.62
N THR A 67 -1.29 -8.91 10.54
CA THR A 67 -0.80 -10.25 10.90
C THR A 67 -0.39 -11.01 9.66
N PHE A 68 0.72 -11.73 9.71
CA PHE A 68 1.13 -12.61 8.62
C PHE A 68 0.40 -13.95 8.68
N SER A 69 0.24 -14.59 7.52
CA SER A 69 -0.25 -15.96 7.43
C SER A 69 0.82 -16.97 7.85
N SER A 70 0.48 -18.27 7.78
CA SER A 70 1.44 -19.36 7.99
C SER A 70 2.62 -19.33 7.01
N THR A 71 2.50 -18.62 5.89
CA THR A 71 3.52 -18.50 4.86
C THR A 71 3.60 -17.04 4.41
N PRO A 72 4.37 -16.19 5.13
CA PRO A 72 4.42 -14.75 4.91
C PRO A 72 4.77 -14.35 3.47
N GLU A 73 5.49 -15.19 2.73
CA GLU A 73 5.80 -14.96 1.32
C GLU A 73 4.56 -14.91 0.43
N ASN A 74 3.54 -15.71 0.76
CA ASN A 74 2.28 -15.76 0.00
C ASN A 74 1.36 -14.57 0.30
N ASP A 75 1.63 -13.83 1.36
CA ASP A 75 0.87 -12.64 1.73
C ASP A 75 1.18 -11.46 0.79
N PHE A 76 2.29 -11.54 0.06
CA PHE A 76 2.73 -10.53 -0.89
C PHE A 76 2.67 -11.01 -2.33
N LYS A 77 2.24 -10.11 -3.22
CA LYS A 77 2.39 -10.29 -4.67
C LYS A 77 3.05 -9.05 -5.24
N VAL A 78 4.16 -9.25 -5.91
CA VAL A 78 4.95 -8.16 -6.50
C VAL A 78 4.87 -8.26 -8.01
N TYR A 79 4.55 -7.15 -8.65
CA TYR A 79 4.56 -7.01 -10.11
C TYR A 79 5.51 -5.88 -10.50
N VAL A 80 6.38 -6.13 -11.47
CA VAL A 80 7.25 -5.13 -12.07
C VAL A 80 6.88 -5.02 -13.54
N ASP A 81 6.43 -3.85 -13.97
CA ASP A 81 5.91 -3.59 -15.33
C ASP A 81 4.86 -4.63 -15.77
N GLY A 82 3.99 -5.02 -14.85
CA GLY A 82 2.95 -6.03 -15.09
C GLY A 82 3.45 -7.49 -15.08
N THR A 83 4.75 -7.73 -14.93
CA THR A 83 5.33 -9.07 -14.81
C THR A 83 5.35 -9.50 -13.35
N SER A 84 4.81 -10.69 -13.04
CA SER A 84 4.79 -11.23 -11.67
C SER A 84 6.19 -11.67 -11.24
N TYR A 85 6.60 -11.24 -10.06
CA TYR A 85 7.84 -11.66 -9.40
C TYR A 85 7.51 -12.66 -8.28
N THR A 86 8.39 -13.63 -8.05
CA THR A 86 8.25 -14.59 -6.96
C THR A 86 8.80 -13.97 -5.69
N VAL A 87 8.00 -13.96 -4.61
CA VAL A 87 8.47 -13.54 -3.29
C VAL A 87 9.18 -14.72 -2.64
N ASN A 88 10.45 -14.52 -2.29
CA ASN A 88 11.31 -15.57 -1.73
C ASN A 88 11.47 -15.47 -0.21
N GLY A 89 11.08 -14.34 0.38
CA GLY A 89 11.20 -14.12 1.80
C GLY A 89 10.73 -12.74 2.22
N VAL A 90 10.23 -12.65 3.45
CA VAL A 90 9.86 -11.40 4.12
C VAL A 90 10.70 -11.29 5.39
N LYS A 91 11.27 -10.11 5.63
CA LYS A 91 12.12 -9.84 6.80
C LYS A 91 11.68 -8.57 7.52
N LYS A 92 11.89 -8.53 8.83
CA LYS A 92 11.76 -7.32 9.66
C LYS A 92 13.15 -7.00 10.20
N GLY A 93 13.81 -5.99 9.61
CA GLY A 93 15.25 -5.83 9.77
C GLY A 93 16.00 -7.02 9.16
N ASP A 94 16.87 -7.66 9.96
CA ASP A 94 17.67 -8.81 9.52
C ASP A 94 17.02 -10.18 9.79
N THR A 95 15.86 -10.20 10.47
CA THR A 95 15.18 -11.42 10.89
C THR A 95 14.07 -11.80 9.92
N ALA A 96 13.98 -13.07 9.55
CA ALA A 96 12.87 -13.59 8.74
C ALA A 96 11.55 -13.52 9.52
N VAL A 97 10.51 -13.06 8.84
CA VAL A 97 9.15 -12.97 9.40
C VAL A 97 8.52 -14.35 9.44
N THR A 98 7.76 -14.62 10.49
CA THR A 98 7.01 -15.85 10.71
C THR A 98 5.54 -15.54 10.97
N SER A 99 4.71 -16.58 11.05
CA SER A 99 3.26 -16.45 11.27
C SER A 99 2.87 -15.90 12.65
N THR A 100 3.80 -15.88 13.60
CA THR A 100 3.58 -15.29 14.93
C THR A 100 3.97 -13.82 14.98
N ASP A 101 4.68 -13.33 13.96
CA ASP A 101 5.07 -11.95 13.88
C ASP A 101 3.90 -11.08 13.46
N THR A 102 4.02 -9.80 13.83
CA THR A 102 3.05 -8.79 13.49
C THR A 102 3.75 -7.56 12.92
N TRP A 103 3.06 -6.87 12.03
CA TRP A 103 3.53 -5.68 11.35
C TRP A 103 2.72 -4.48 11.82
N GLY A 104 3.23 -3.82 12.86
CA GLY A 104 2.60 -2.67 13.49
C GLY A 104 2.60 -1.43 12.61
N LYS A 105 1.82 -0.43 13.02
CA LYS A 105 1.83 0.89 12.38
C LYS A 105 3.25 1.47 12.42
N ASP A 106 3.64 2.10 11.32
CA ASP A 106 4.93 2.74 11.07
C ASP A 106 6.15 1.80 11.00
N GLU A 107 5.96 0.50 11.17
CA GLU A 107 7.02 -0.48 11.02
C GLU A 107 7.31 -0.77 9.54
N VAL A 108 8.53 -1.24 9.27
CA VAL A 108 9.01 -1.56 7.92
C VAL A 108 9.33 -3.04 7.84
N VAL A 109 8.91 -3.67 6.74
CA VAL A 109 9.31 -5.01 6.34
C VAL A 109 10.00 -4.96 4.99
N THR A 110 10.99 -5.82 4.81
CA THR A 110 11.70 -6.01 3.57
C THR A 110 11.16 -7.25 2.87
N VAL A 111 10.71 -7.11 1.64
CA VAL A 111 10.31 -8.22 0.76
C VAL A 111 11.43 -8.48 -0.24
N GLY A 112 11.96 -9.70 -0.24
CA GLY A 112 12.90 -10.18 -1.25
C GLY A 112 12.16 -10.93 -2.35
N CYS A 113 12.39 -10.55 -3.60
CA CYS A 113 11.71 -11.17 -4.74
C CYS A 113 12.66 -11.40 -5.92
N SER A 114 12.33 -12.38 -6.75
CA SER A 114 13.08 -12.74 -7.96
C SER A 114 12.19 -12.64 -9.21
N PRO A 115 12.76 -12.25 -10.36
CA PRO A 115 12.02 -12.24 -11.62
C PRO A 115 11.66 -13.68 -12.02
N PRO A 116 10.68 -13.85 -12.92
CA PRO A 116 10.44 -15.13 -13.56
C PRO A 116 11.66 -15.58 -14.35
N SER A 117 11.75 -16.87 -14.67
CA SER A 117 12.91 -17.48 -15.33
C SER A 117 13.32 -16.82 -16.66
N SER A 118 12.39 -16.18 -17.37
CA SER A 118 12.63 -15.39 -18.59
C SER A 118 12.70 -13.87 -18.36
N GLY A 119 12.43 -13.40 -17.15
CA GLY A 119 12.46 -11.99 -16.79
C GLY A 119 13.89 -11.50 -16.59
N THR A 120 14.18 -10.34 -17.18
CA THR A 120 15.36 -9.54 -16.85
C THR A 120 14.85 -8.19 -16.34
N PHE A 121 15.25 -7.83 -15.12
CA PHE A 121 15.07 -6.49 -14.59
C PHE A 121 16.18 -5.62 -15.20
N ASP A 122 15.82 -4.50 -15.81
CA ASP A 122 16.79 -3.61 -16.43
C ASP A 122 17.08 -2.45 -15.48
N ALA A 123 18.10 -2.60 -14.64
CA ALA A 123 18.44 -1.59 -13.63
C ALA A 123 18.79 -0.21 -14.22
N THR A 124 18.90 -0.06 -15.55
CA THR A 124 19.12 1.21 -16.24
C THR A 124 17.83 1.91 -16.69
N LYS A 125 16.66 1.29 -16.50
CA LYS A 125 15.36 1.83 -16.89
C LYS A 125 14.46 2.10 -15.70
N GLN A 126 13.51 3.01 -15.91
CA GLN A 126 12.43 3.22 -14.97
C GLN A 126 11.48 2.03 -15.01
N HIS A 127 11.03 1.61 -13.83
CA HIS A 127 10.14 0.46 -13.67
C HIS A 127 8.98 0.81 -12.75
N SER A 128 7.77 0.42 -13.13
CA SER A 128 6.59 0.52 -12.26
C SER A 128 6.46 -0.75 -11.43
N ILE A 129 6.66 -0.62 -10.12
CA ILE A 129 6.53 -1.71 -9.15
C ILE A 129 5.17 -1.57 -8.47
N VAL A 130 4.35 -2.62 -8.53
CA VAL A 130 3.08 -2.73 -7.82
C VAL A 130 3.19 -3.86 -6.82
N VAL A 131 2.94 -3.55 -5.55
CA VAL A 131 2.95 -4.52 -4.47
C VAL A 131 1.55 -4.64 -3.88
N TYR A 132 1.04 -5.86 -3.87
CA TYR A 132 -0.13 -6.25 -3.10
C TYR A 132 0.36 -6.91 -1.82
N GLY A 133 -0.12 -6.44 -0.67
CA GLY A 133 0.24 -6.98 0.64
C GLY A 133 -0.95 -7.58 1.38
N PRO A 134 -0.70 -8.14 2.57
CA PRO A 134 -1.75 -8.68 3.43
C PRO A 134 -2.80 -7.63 3.78
N GLY A 135 -4.03 -8.06 4.08
CA GLY A 135 -5.12 -7.14 4.44
C GLY A 135 -5.71 -6.37 3.27
N ASN A 136 -5.60 -6.90 2.04
CA ASN A 136 -6.03 -6.26 0.79
C ASN A 136 -5.36 -4.90 0.54
N THR A 137 -4.09 -4.78 0.95
CA THR A 137 -3.33 -3.55 0.77
C THR A 137 -2.64 -3.53 -0.59
N GLN A 138 -2.47 -2.33 -1.14
CA GLN A 138 -1.77 -2.12 -2.40
C GLN A 138 -0.93 -0.85 -2.34
N ALA A 139 0.28 -0.91 -2.89
CA ALA A 139 1.10 0.26 -3.15
C ALA A 139 1.72 0.18 -4.55
N GLN A 140 1.93 1.34 -5.15
CA GLN A 140 2.69 1.50 -6.38
C GLN A 140 3.90 2.36 -6.12
N TYR A 141 5.02 1.99 -6.72
CA TYR A 141 6.30 2.68 -6.63
C TYR A 141 6.92 2.78 -8.00
N LEU A 142 7.38 3.97 -8.36
CA LEU A 142 8.13 4.18 -9.59
C LEU A 142 9.62 4.11 -9.26
N TYR A 143 10.25 3.02 -9.67
CA TYR A 143 11.68 2.83 -9.53
C TYR A 143 12.43 3.67 -10.55
N TYR A 144 13.48 4.34 -10.07
CA TYR A 144 14.44 5.06 -10.88
C TYR A 144 15.83 4.44 -10.68
N PRO A 145 16.58 4.18 -11.75
CA PRO A 145 17.99 3.82 -11.68
C PRO A 145 18.76 4.86 -10.86
N SER A 146 19.57 4.42 -9.90
CA SER A 146 20.66 5.24 -9.41
C SER A 146 21.71 5.32 -10.53
N GLY A 147 21.79 6.46 -11.20
CA GLY A 147 22.79 6.71 -12.25
C GLY A 147 24.23 6.64 -11.78
#